data_AF-A0ABD5U533-F1
#
_entry.id   AF-A0ABD5U533-F1
#
_cell.length_a   1.000
_cell.length_b   1.000
_cell.length_c   1.000
_cell.angle_alpha   90.00
_cell.angle_beta   90.00
_cell.angle_gamma   90.00
#
_symmetry.space_group_name_H-M   'P 1'
#
loop_
_entity.id
_entity.type
_entity.pdbx_description
1 polymer ?
#
loop_
_entity_poly.entity_id
_entity_poly.type
_entity_poly.pdbx_seq_one_letter_code
_entity_poly.pdbx_strand_id
1 'polypeptide(L)' 'MDYKDLVVVALTFLVGNVGATYGAAGAVAGIVVGAGVGAKWASESDRVRSLERRVEELER' A
#
# COMPACT_ATOMS: atom_id res chain seq x y z
N MET A 1 -3.49 9.98 -9.86
CA MET A 1 -3.06 8.62 -9.49
C MET A 1 -1.57 8.71 -9.24
N ASP A 2 -1.17 8.63 -7.97
CA ASP A 2 0.23 8.67 -7.55
C ASP A 2 0.90 7.30 -7.86
N TYR A 3 2.24 7.23 -7.92
CA TYR A 3 2.95 5.96 -8.06
C TYR A 3 2.60 4.99 -6.92
N LYS A 4 2.23 5.52 -5.73
CA LYS A 4 1.75 4.73 -4.60
C LYS A 4 0.45 4.00 -4.91
N ASP A 5 -0.48 4.62 -5.62
CA ASP A 5 -1.75 3.98 -6.01
C ASP A 5 -1.47 2.78 -6.92
N LEU A 6 -0.53 2.91 -7.86
CA LEU A 6 -0.10 1.81 -8.72
C LEU A 6 0.52 0.67 -7.89
N VAL A 7 1.33 0.99 -6.88
CA VAL A 7 1.89 -0.01 -5.95
C VAL A 7 0.80 -0.72 -5.17
N VAL A 8 -0.19 0.00 -4.63
CA VAL A 8 -1.32 -0.62 -3.91
C VAL A 8 -2.11 -1.55 -4.82
N VAL A 9 -2.41 -1.13 -6.05
CA VAL A 9 -3.13 -1.95 -7.03
C VAL A 9 -2.32 -3.19 -7.41
N ALA A 10 -1.01 -3.03 -7.69
CA ALA A 10 -0.14 -4.15 -8.01
C ALA A 10 -0.05 -5.16 -6.86
N LEU A 11 0.09 -4.68 -5.62
CA LEU A 11 0.15 -5.53 -4.43
C LEU A 11 -1.18 -6.28 -4.23
N THR A 12 -2.30 -5.58 -4.37
CA THR A 12 -3.65 -6.16 -4.30
C THR A 12 -3.83 -7.27 -5.33
N PHE A 13 -3.39 -7.03 -6.56
CA PHE A 13 -3.47 -8.02 -7.64
C PHE A 13 -2.59 -9.24 -7.36
N LEU A 14 -1.33 -9.04 -6.97
CA LEU A 14 -0.40 -10.13 -6.69
C LEU A 14 -0.87 -11.00 -5.53
N VAL A 15 -1.22 -10.38 -4.40
CA VAL A 15 -1.68 -11.12 -3.20
C VAL A 15 -3.04 -11.79 -3.47
N GLY A 16 -3.92 -11.15 -4.24
CA GLY A 16 -5.16 -11.77 -4.72
C GLY A 16 -4.94 -13.02 -5.57
N ASN A 17 -3.99 -13.00 -6.50
CA ASN A 17 -3.66 -14.17 -7.33
C ASN A 17 -3.02 -15.30 -6.51
N VAL A 18 -2.14 -14.97 -5.56
CA VAL A 18 -1.60 -15.96 -4.62
C VAL A 18 -2.71 -16.54 -3.76
N GLY A 19 -3.63 -15.71 -3.26
CA GLY A 19 -4.79 -16.17 -2.50
C GLY A 19 -5.72 -17.08 -3.33
N ALA A 20 -5.86 -16.81 -4.62
CA ALA A 20 -6.71 -17.59 -5.52
C ALA A 20 -6.27 -19.06 -5.65
N THR A 21 -5.01 -19.41 -5.34
CA THR A 21 -4.56 -20.81 -5.30
C THR A 21 -5.27 -21.61 -4.20
N TYR A 22 -5.86 -20.95 -3.21
CA TYR A 22 -6.68 -21.54 -2.14
C TYR A 22 -8.19 -21.44 -2.43
N GLY A 23 -8.58 -21.06 -3.66
CA GLY A 23 -9.96 -20.87 -4.08
C GLY A 23 -10.49 -19.44 -3.89
N ALA A 24 -11.79 -19.25 -4.13
CA ALA A 24 -12.41 -17.93 -4.20
C ALA A 24 -12.29 -17.13 -2.88
N ALA A 25 -12.47 -17.80 -1.73
CA ALA A 25 -12.29 -17.15 -0.43
C ALA A 25 -10.86 -16.67 -0.21
N GLY A 26 -9.87 -17.45 -0.65
CA GLY A 26 -8.46 -17.07 -0.61
C GLY A 26 -8.16 -15.86 -1.49
N ALA A 27 -8.74 -15.77 -2.69
CA ALA A 27 -8.58 -14.62 -3.57
C ALA A 27 -9.10 -13.32 -2.93
N VAL A 28 -10.31 -13.36 -2.35
CA VAL A 28 -10.91 -12.20 -1.67
C VAL A 28 -10.07 -11.80 -0.46
N ALA A 29 -9.67 -12.75 0.38
CA ALA A 29 -8.80 -12.48 1.52
C ALA A 29 -7.47 -11.86 1.07
N GLY A 30 -6.88 -12.39 -0.01
CA GLY A 30 -5.64 -11.86 -0.58
C GLY A 30 -5.78 -10.43 -1.10
N ILE A 31 -6.88 -10.12 -1.79
CA ILE A 31 -7.19 -8.76 -2.25
C ILE A 31 -7.30 -7.81 -1.06
N VAL A 32 -8.07 -8.18 -0.03
CA VAL A 32 -8.27 -7.32 1.15
C VAL A 32 -6.95 -7.08 1.89
N VAL A 33 -6.14 -8.12 2.07
CA VAL A 33 -4.82 -8.02 2.71
C VAL A 33 -3.88 -7.16 1.88
N GLY A 34 -3.78 -7.40 0.57
CA GLY A 34 -2.92 -6.63 -0.33
C GLY A 34 -3.31 -5.15 -0.38
N ALA A 35 -4.60 -4.85 -0.47
CA ALA A 35 -5.11 -3.48 -0.43
C ALA A 35 -4.82 -2.80 0.91
N GLY A 36 -5.09 -3.49 2.03
CA GLY A 36 -4.87 -2.96 3.37
C GLY A 36 -3.39 -2.68 3.66
N VAL A 37 -2.49 -3.60 3.30
CA VAL A 37 -1.04 -3.42 3.45
C VAL A 37 -0.55 -2.26 2.57
N GLY A 38 -0.97 -2.23 1.30
CA GLY A 38 -0.59 -1.16 0.38
C GLY A 38 -1.05 0.22 0.86
N ALA A 39 -2.31 0.33 1.29
CA ALA A 39 -2.87 1.58 1.81
C ALA A 39 -2.15 2.05 3.09
N LYS A 40 -1.85 1.12 4.02
CA LYS A 40 -1.10 1.45 5.24
C LYS A 40 0.30 1.96 4.92
N TRP A 41 1.01 1.30 4.01
CA TRP A 41 2.33 1.75 3.57
C TRP A 41 2.30 3.12 2.91
N ALA A 42 1.32 3.38 2.04
CA ALA A 42 1.18 4.67 1.38
C ALA A 42 0.97 5.81 2.39
N SER A 43 0.07 5.59 3.36
CA SER A 43 -0.23 6.53 4.45
C SER A 43 1.01 6.83 5.31
N GLU A 44 1.75 5.80 5.72
CA GLU A 44 2.94 6.01 6.54
C GLU A 44 4.05 6.72 5.75
N SER A 45 4.17 6.42 4.45
CA SER A 45 5.13 7.10 3.57
C SER A 45 4.81 8.59 3.40
N ASP A 46 3.53 8.97 3.35
CA ASP A 46 3.14 10.39 3.33
C ASP A 46 3.42 11.09 4.65
N ARG A 47 3.19 10.39 5.76
CA ARG A 47 3.48 10.91 7.10
C ARG A 47 4.98 11.19 7.27
N VAL A 48 5.85 10.27 6.85
CA VAL A 48 7.31 10.46 6.88
C VAL A 48 7.72 11.64 6.01
N ARG A 49 7.27 11.70 4.75
CA ARG A 49 7.59 12.83 3.84
C ARG A 49 7.08 14.19 4.34
N SER A 50 6.00 14.19 5.12
CA SER A 50 5.50 15.40 5.79
C SER A 50 6.43 15.83 6.94
N LEU A 51 6.93 14.88 7.73
CA LEU A 51 7.89 15.17 8.80
C LEU A 51 9.22 15.66 8.26
N GLU A 52 9.76 15.03 7.21
CA GLU A 52 11.00 15.45 6.54
C GLU A 52 10.92 16.92 6.09
N ARG A 53 9.82 17.30 5.41
CA ARG A 53 9.60 18.69 5.00
C ARG A 53 9.58 19.66 6.17
N ARG A 54 8.93 19.30 7.28
CA ARG A 54 8.88 20.14 8.48
C ARG A 54 10.25 20.30 9.13
N VAL A 55 11.09 19.28 9.09
CA VAL A 55 12.47 19.35 9.60
C VAL A 55 13.31 20.26 8.70
N GLU A 56 13.23 20.10 7.37
CA GLU A 56 13.93 20.97 6.42
C GLU A 56 13.54 22.45 6.55
N GLU A 57 12.27 22.74 6.90
CA GLU A 57 11.81 24.11 7.17
C GLU A 57 12.38 24.70 8.47
N LEU A 58 12.66 23.86 9.48
CA LEU A 58 13.22 24.28 10.76
C LEU A 58 14.76 24.42 10.74
N GLU A 59 15.42 23.69 9.85
CA GLU A 59 16.88 23.75 9.66
C GLU A 59 17.34 24.92 8.77
N ARG A 60 16.40 25.66 8.16
CA ARG A 60 16.66 26.88 7.38
C ARG A 60 16.55 28.14 8.22
#